data_AF-A0A959SUD6-F1
#
_entry.id   AF-A0A959SUD6-F1
#
_cell.length_a   1.000
_cell.length_b   1.000
_cell.length_c   1.000
_cell.angle_alpha   90.00
_cell.angle_beta   90.00
_cell.angle_gamma   90.00
#
_symmetry.space_group_name_H-M   'P 1'
#
loop_
_entity.id
_entity.type
_entity.pdbx_description
1 polymer ?
#
loop_
_entity_poly.entity_id
_entity_poly.type
_entity_poly.pdbx_seq_one_letter_code
_entity_poly.pdbx_strand_id
1 'polypeptide(L)' 'MKLMMYIGNDLIEAIQLEDSRIPVPGYVGSIKRCLKQKYKELIREYANPPEFLVTNPIVEAPKTGAKA' A
#
# COMPACT_ATOMS: atom_id res chain seq x y z
N MET A 1 -6.19 -6.14 5.25
CA MET A 1 -5.92 -4.96 4.37
C MET A 1 -4.44 -4.87 4.03
N LYS A 2 -4.04 -4.10 3.00
CA LYS A 2 -2.63 -3.80 2.68
C LYS A 2 -2.38 -2.29 2.60
N LEU A 3 -1.20 -1.86 3.04
CA LEU A 3 -0.65 -0.54 2.78
C LEU A 3 0.32 -0.65 1.60
N MET A 4 0.00 0.01 0.51
CA MET A 4 0.78 0.06 -0.71
C MET A 4 1.44 1.43 -0.83
N MET A 5 2.74 1.46 -1.10
CA MET A 5 3.50 2.67 -1.38
C MET A 5 3.82 2.75 -2.86
N TYR A 6 3.49 3.88 -3.47
CA TYR A 6 3.79 4.19 -4.86
C TYR A 6 4.72 5.38 -4.96
N ILE A 7 5.53 5.44 -6.01
CA ILE A 7 6.25 6.65 -6.42
C ILE A 7 5.91 6.86 -7.89
N GLY A 8 5.12 7.90 -8.20
CA GLY A 8 4.48 7.99 -9.52
C GLY A 8 3.54 6.80 -9.74
N ASN A 9 3.69 6.11 -10.87
CA ASN A 9 2.85 4.95 -11.22
C ASN A 9 3.41 3.61 -10.75
N ASP A 10 4.61 3.61 -10.15
CA ASP A 10 5.31 2.39 -9.78
C ASP A 10 4.98 1.98 -8.35
N LEU A 11 4.54 0.73 -8.19
CA LEU A 11 4.36 0.12 -6.88
C LEU A 11 5.73 -0.24 -6.30
N ILE A 12 6.10 0.40 -5.20
CA ILE A 12 7.39 0.19 -4.54
C ILE A 12 7.29 -0.95 -3.53
N GLU A 13 6.29 -0.93 -2.65
CA GLU A 13 6.12 -1.98 -1.65
C GLU A 13 4.66 -2.10 -1.21
N ALA A 14 4.23 -3.33 -0.90
CA ALA A 14 2.93 -3.62 -0.31
C ALA A 14 3.12 -4.38 1.01
N ILE A 15 2.70 -3.75 2.11
CA ILE A 15 2.78 -4.31 3.47
C ILE A 15 1.40 -4.80 3.90
N GLN A 16 1.33 -6.02 4.41
CA GLN A 16 0.11 -6.52 5.04
C GLN A 16 -0.16 -5.77 6.35
N LEU A 17 -1.37 -5.23 6.49
CA LEU A 17 -1.82 -4.61 7.73
C LEU A 17 -2.58 -5.62 8.59
N GLU A 18 -2.47 -5.43 9.89
CA GLU A 18 -3.28 -6.12 10.87
C GLU A 18 -4.60 -5.37 11.06
N ASP A 19 -5.72 -6.00 10.65
CA ASP A 19 -7.02 -5.32 10.55
C ASP A 19 -7.52 -4.78 11.90
N SER A 20 -7.22 -5.48 13.00
CA SER A 20 -7.53 -5.05 14.37
C SER A 20 -6.81 -3.77 14.80
N ARG A 21 -5.68 -3.44 14.17
CA ARG A 21 -4.81 -2.31 14.54
C ARG A 21 -4.95 -1.10 13.64
N ILE A 22 -5.63 -1.22 12.50
CA ILE A 22 -5.93 -0.11 11.60
C ILE A 22 -6.61 1.08 12.31
N PRO A 23 -7.63 0.90 13.17
CA PRO A 23 -8.26 2.02 13.85
C PRO A 23 -7.39 2.63 14.97
N VAL A 24 -6.30 1.96 15.37
CA VAL A 24 -5.40 2.45 16.41
C VAL A 24 -4.62 3.65 15.89
N PRO A 25 -4.75 4.85 16.51
CA PRO A 25 -4.03 6.03 16.08
C PRO A 25 -2.52 5.78 16.00
N GLY A 26 -1.92 6.19 14.90
CA GLY A 26 -0.48 6.10 14.69
C GLY A 26 0.03 4.75 14.16
N TYR A 27 -0.76 3.66 14.14
CA TYR A 27 -0.33 2.37 13.60
C TYR A 27 0.05 2.45 12.11
N VAL A 28 -0.86 2.92 11.25
CA VAL A 28 -0.57 3.09 9.82
C VAL A 28 0.51 4.16 9.61
N GLY A 29 0.50 5.21 10.44
CA GLY A 29 1.47 6.32 10.36
C GLY A 29 2.90 5.89 10.67
N SER A 30 3.12 5.00 11.63
CA SER A 30 4.45 4.47 11.95
C SER A 30 5.00 3.66 10.77
N ILE A 31 4.16 2.83 10.15
CA ILE A 31 4.54 2.03 8.97
C ILE A 31 4.89 2.96 7.79
N LYS A 32 4.08 3.99 7.52
CA LYS A 32 4.40 5.00 6.48
C LYS A 32 5.75 5.70 6.75
N ARG A 33 6.06 6.03 8.00
CA ARG A 33 7.36 6.62 8.37
C ARG A 33 8.51 5.65 8.14
N CYS A 34 8.35 4.38 8.54
CA CYS A 34 9.35 3.34 8.27
C CYS A 34 9.62 3.17 6.77
N LEU A 35 8.56 3.14 5.95
CA LEU A 35 8.67 3.06 4.49
C LEU A 35 9.41 4.26 3.89
N LYS A 36 9.10 5.48 4.34
CA LYS A 36 9.82 6.69 3.89
C LYS A 36 11.30 6.67 4.27
N GLN A 37 11.66 6.11 5.42
CA GLN A 37 13.08 5.97 5.81
C GLN A 37 13.77 4.86 5.01
N LYS A 38 13.09 3.71 4.81
CA LYS A 38 13.59 2.57 4.04
C LYS A 38 13.93 2.96 2.59
N TYR A 39 13.07 3.76 1.96
CA TYR A 39 13.22 4.20 0.57
C TYR A 39 13.67 5.65 0.45
N LYS A 40 14.35 6.20 1.46
CA LYS A 40 14.72 7.62 1.49
C LYS A 40 15.52 8.06 0.28
N GLU A 41 16.51 7.27 -0.14
CA GLU A 41 17.34 7.61 -1.30
C GLU A 41 16.54 7.50 -2.60
N LEU A 42 15.74 6.44 -2.77
CA LEU A 42 14.83 6.31 -3.91
C LEU A 42 13.86 7.50 -4.00
N ILE A 43 13.24 7.91 -2.89
CA ILE A 43 12.34 9.07 -2.87
C ILE A 43 13.05 10.36 -3.30
N ARG A 44 14.34 10.52 -3.00
CA ARG A 44 15.11 11.72 -3.37
C ARG A 44 15.39 11.81 -4.86
N GLU A 45 15.46 10.67 -5.55
CA GLU A 45 15.71 10.60 -6.99
C GLU A 45 14.47 10.97 -7.83
N TYR A 46 13.28 10.88 -7.23
CA TYR A 46 12.02 11.17 -7.91
C TYR A 46 11.51 12.57 -7.56
N ALA A 47 11.01 13.28 -8.56
CA ALA A 47 10.38 14.59 -8.37
C ALA A 47 9.05 14.49 -7.60
N ASN A 48 8.37 13.34 -7.70
CA ASN A 48 7.06 13.14 -7.10
C ASN A 48 7.20 12.55 -5.69
N PRO A 49 6.43 13.03 -4.71
CA PRO A 49 6.40 12.44 -3.38
C PRO A 49 5.78 11.03 -3.44
N PRO A 50 6.10 10.17 -2.46
CA PRO A 50 5.50 8.85 -2.39
C PRO A 50 4.02 8.94 -1.99
N GLU A 51 3.18 8.19 -2.70
CA GLU A 51 1.76 8.04 -2.45
C GLU A 51 1.48 6.75 -1.67
N PHE A 52 0.44 6.75 -0.85
CA PHE A 52 0.10 5.60 -0.03
C PHE A 52 -1.37 5.25 -0.16
N LEU A 53 -1.64 4.01 -0.55
CA LEU A 53 -2.98 3.47 -0.69
C LEU A 53 -3.20 2.37 0.35
N VAL A 54 -4.28 2.45 1.10
CA VAL A 54 -4.73 1.35 1.98
C VAL A 54 -5.91 0.67 1.30
N THR A 55 -5.73 -0.58 0.88
CA THR A 55 -6.76 -1.31 0.13
C THR A 55 -6.82 -2.78 0.53
N ASN A 56 -7.98 -3.39 0.33
CA ASN A 56 -8.10 -4.84 0.32
C ASN A 56 -8.02 -5.30 -1.14
N PRO A 57 -6.89 -5.87 -1.60
CA PRO A 57 -6.85 -6.48 -2.93
C PRO A 57 -7.65 -7.78 -2.89
N ILE A 58 -8.97 -7.66 -2.93
CA ILE A 58 -9.85 -8.79 -3.19
C ILE A 58 -9.68 -9.07 -4.68
N VAL A 59 -8.96 -10.15 -5.00
CA VAL A 59 -8.98 -10.70 -6.35
C VAL A 59 -10.36 -11.34 -6.50
N GLU A 60 -11.35 -10.58 -6.99
CA GLU A 60 -12.57 -11.21 -7.48
C GLU A 60 -12.17 -12.13 -8.62
N ALA A 61 -12.21 -13.44 -8.37
CA ALA A 61 -12.04 -14.43 -9.43
C ALA A 61 -13.05 -14.09 -10.55
N PRO A 62 -12.64 -14.10 -11.83
CA PRO A 62 -13.56 -13.78 -12.91
C PRO A 62 -14.78 -14.68 -12.79
N LYS A 63 -15.95 -14.08 -12.60
CA LYS A 63 -17.23 -14.80 -12.56
C LYS A 63 -17.31 -15.59 -13.86
N THR A 64 -17.03 -16.89 -13.78
CA THR A 64 -17.19 -17.80 -14.91
C THR A 64 -18.67 -17.74 -15.22
N GLY A 65 -19.03 -17.09 -16.32
CA GLY A 65 -20.40 -17.00 -16.77
C GLY A 65 -20.91 -18.41 -17.01
N ALA A 66 -21.68 -18.93 -16.06
CA ALA A 66 -22.53 -20.08 -16.28
C ALA A 66 -23.59 -19.67 -17.31
N LYS A 67 -23.30 -19.91 -18.59
CA LYS A 67 -24.35 -20.02 -19.61
C LYS A 67 -24.93 -21.42 -19.47
N ALA A 68 -26.15 -21.50 -18.95
CA ALA A 68 -27.07 -22.62 -19.16
C ALA A 68 -27.87 -22.37 -20.45
#